data_AF-A0A1F4S8T0-F1
#
_entry.id   AF-A0A1F4S8T0-F1
#
_cell.length_a   1.000
_cell.length_b   1.000
_cell.length_c   1.000
_cell.angle_alpha   90.00
_cell.angle_beta   90.00
_cell.angle_gamma   90.00
#
_symmetry.space_group_name_H-M   'P 1'
#
loop_
_entity.id
_entity.type
_entity.pdbx_description
1 polymer ?
#
loop_
_entity_poly.entity_id
_entity_poly.type
_entity_poly.pdbx_seq_one_letter_code
_entity_poly.pdbx_strand_id
1 'polypeptide(L)'
;MKRFIALLMLSAFIFSLVGISFGKTLEEEKTAIREYLNVLDTKILKYKKQGNAKKVKQLQAEKRAMLKRWDKTRGELIASEAVVSPLPPSPPPPPPPPKIKTREMSKGKLGWGIEASLEFGMIGGLLGLTANVVLPDPMKLGAMVGLPEDSTSYKVGLGYVQGNDINNSSWKAVPILFDGVVTFPVKILGHFSPFVGAGVNYVVYRSAKATGSYGGQVYIGAEGDLGWGGKTFGEVGYSILRTGRETLPDYSSRSFSVVAGQKILF
;
A
#
# COMPACT_ATOMS: atom_id res chain seq x y z
N MET A 1 -19.24 14.46 -5.73
CA MET A 1 -18.51 14.79 -4.48
C MET A 1 -18.72 13.78 -3.34
N LYS A 2 -19.95 13.46 -2.92
CA LYS A 2 -20.21 12.52 -1.80
C LYS A 2 -19.60 11.11 -2.00
N ARG A 3 -19.62 10.57 -3.22
CA ARG A 3 -19.03 9.27 -3.57
C ARG A 3 -17.49 9.28 -3.54
N PHE A 4 -16.87 10.41 -3.89
CA PHE A 4 -15.42 10.59 -3.83
C PHE A 4 -14.93 10.66 -2.37
N ILE A 5 -15.67 11.35 -1.49
CA ILE A 5 -15.38 11.40 -0.05
C ILE A 5 -15.52 10.01 0.59
N ALA A 6 -16.54 9.23 0.20
CA ALA A 6 -16.73 7.87 0.70
C ALA A 6 -15.57 6.94 0.32
N LEU A 7 -15.07 7.07 -0.91
CA LEU A 7 -13.93 6.29 -1.40
C LEU A 7 -12.61 6.69 -0.76
N LEU A 8 -12.40 7.98 -0.51
CA LEU A 8 -11.22 8.50 0.19
C LEU A 8 -11.22 8.08 1.67
N MET A 9 -12.40 8.01 2.30
CA MET A 9 -12.58 7.47 3.65
C MET A 9 -12.36 5.96 3.71
N LEU A 10 -12.80 5.21 2.69
CA LEU A 10 -12.59 3.77 2.60
C LEU A 10 -11.10 3.45 2.37
N SER A 11 -10.40 4.19 1.51
CA SER A 11 -8.96 4.03 1.33
C SER A 11 -8.19 4.41 2.59
N ALA A 12 -8.54 5.51 3.27
CA ALA A 12 -7.94 5.88 4.56
C ALA A 12 -8.19 4.83 5.65
N PHE A 13 -9.36 4.17 5.63
CA PHE A 13 -9.68 3.08 6.55
C PHE A 13 -8.84 1.82 6.27
N ILE A 14 -8.64 1.47 5.00
CA ILE A 14 -7.76 0.35 4.59
C ILE A 14 -6.31 0.64 4.98
N PHE A 15 -5.81 1.87 4.76
CA PHE A 15 -4.47 2.27 5.22
C PHE A 15 -4.34 2.28 6.75
N SER A 16 -5.42 2.61 7.48
CA SER A 16 -5.43 2.55 8.95
C SER A 16 -5.38 1.11 9.48
N LEU A 17 -5.92 0.13 8.77
CA LEU A 17 -5.86 -1.28 9.16
C LEU A 17 -4.48 -1.90 8.90
N VAL A 18 -3.77 -1.47 7.85
CA VAL A 18 -2.40 -1.92 7.56
C VAL A 18 -1.40 -1.35 8.57
N GLY A 19 -1.65 -0.15 9.12
CA GLY A 19 -0.81 0.49 10.14
C GLY A 19 -0.93 -0.04 11.58
N ILE A 20 -1.85 -0.98 11.85
CA ILE A 20 -2.10 -1.48 13.23
C ILE A 20 -1.31 -2.78 13.55
N SER A 21 -0.58 -3.35 12.59
CA SER A 21 0.11 -4.65 12.80
C SER A 21 1.65 -4.57 12.91
N PHE A 22 2.24 -3.39 12.92
CA PHE A 22 3.65 -3.22 13.30
C PHE A 22 3.70 -2.78 14.77
N GLY A 23 4.28 -3.64 15.62
CA GLY A 23 4.36 -3.42 17.07
C GLY A 23 5.02 -2.08 17.40
N LYS A 24 4.21 -1.09 17.74
CA LYS A 24 4.69 0.15 18.35
C LYS A 24 5.24 -0.18 19.72
N THR A 25 6.39 0.37 20.04
CA THR A 25 6.95 0.24 21.40
C THR A 25 6.04 0.97 22.40
N LEU A 26 6.04 0.55 23.68
CA LEU A 26 5.19 1.14 24.73
C LEU A 26 5.40 2.66 24.84
N GLU A 27 6.62 3.14 24.61
CA GLU A 27 6.95 4.57 24.62
C GLU A 27 6.38 5.33 23.41
N GLU A 28 6.31 4.72 22.22
CA GLU A 28 5.66 5.31 21.04
C GLU A 28 4.14 5.43 21.22
N GLU A 29 3.51 4.42 21.80
CA GLU A 29 2.06 4.43 22.07
C GLU A 29 1.70 5.49 23.12
N LYS A 30 2.49 5.58 24.19
CA LYS A 30 2.35 6.60 25.24
C LYS A 30 2.52 8.02 24.69
N THR A 31 3.49 8.21 23.79
CA THR A 31 3.72 9.52 23.14
C THR A 31 2.54 9.90 22.25
N ALA A 32 2.05 8.97 21.42
CA ALA A 32 0.88 9.19 20.56
C ALA A 32 -0.40 9.51 21.35
N ILE A 33 -0.63 8.83 22.48
CA ILE A 33 -1.78 9.10 23.35
C ILE A 33 -1.67 10.47 24.01
N ARG A 34 -0.48 10.87 24.48
CA ARG A 34 -0.24 12.20 25.06
C ARG A 34 -0.52 13.31 24.04
N GLU A 35 -0.03 13.17 22.82
CA GLU A 35 -0.29 14.14 21.74
C GLU A 35 -1.79 14.24 21.43
N TYR A 36 -2.50 13.11 21.36
CA TYR A 36 -3.93 13.11 21.13
C TYR A 36 -4.71 13.81 22.26
N LEU A 37 -4.36 13.54 23.52
CA LEU A 37 -4.97 14.20 24.68
C LEU A 37 -4.76 15.72 24.65
N ASN A 38 -3.58 16.19 24.23
CA ASN A 38 -3.29 17.61 24.07
C ASN A 38 -4.18 18.26 22.98
N VAL A 39 -4.40 17.56 21.87
CA VAL A 39 -5.32 18.02 20.80
C VAL A 39 -6.76 18.11 21.30
N LEU A 40 -7.21 17.10 22.07
CA LEU A 40 -8.54 17.13 22.68
C LEU A 40 -8.71 18.30 23.65
N ASP A 41 -7.73 18.56 24.51
CA ASP A 41 -7.78 19.68 25.47
C ASP A 41 -7.82 21.05 24.76
N THR A 42 -7.03 21.19 23.69
CA THR A 42 -7.07 22.39 22.84
C THR A 42 -8.45 22.59 22.21
N LYS A 43 -9.06 21.52 21.69
CA LYS A 43 -10.44 21.56 21.14
C LYS A 43 -11.47 21.88 22.22
N ILE A 44 -11.36 21.29 23.41
CA ILE A 44 -12.25 21.56 24.54
C ILE A 44 -12.18 23.04 24.92
N LEU A 45 -10.99 23.62 25.06
CA LEU A 45 -10.81 25.05 25.36
C LEU A 45 -11.42 25.94 24.28
N LYS A 46 -11.20 25.60 23.00
CA LYS A 46 -11.79 26.34 21.87
C LYS A 46 -13.32 26.33 21.92
N TYR A 47 -13.95 25.16 22.07
CA TYR A 47 -15.41 25.07 22.12
C TYR A 47 -16.02 25.62 23.42
N LYS A 48 -15.26 25.60 24.53
CA LYS A 48 -15.64 26.27 25.78
C LYS A 48 -15.70 27.79 25.60
N LYS A 49 -14.70 28.40 24.94
CA LYS A 49 -14.70 29.82 24.59
C LYS A 49 -15.86 30.22 23.67
N GLN A 50 -16.32 29.29 22.83
CA GLN A 50 -17.45 29.48 21.92
C GLN A 50 -18.83 29.22 22.56
N GLY A 51 -18.89 28.86 23.85
CA GLY A 51 -20.16 28.54 24.53
C GLY A 51 -20.84 27.25 24.06
N ASN A 52 -20.15 26.39 23.28
CA ASN A 52 -20.75 25.18 22.73
C ASN A 52 -20.69 24.00 23.72
N ALA A 53 -21.60 24.00 24.69
CA ALA A 53 -21.67 23.01 25.76
C ALA A 53 -21.86 21.57 25.25
N LYS A 54 -22.63 21.37 24.17
CA LYS A 54 -22.86 20.04 23.57
C LYS A 54 -21.55 19.43 23.05
N LYS A 55 -20.72 20.23 22.36
CA LYS A 55 -19.45 19.76 21.83
C LYS A 55 -18.41 19.53 22.92
N VAL A 56 -18.39 20.37 23.95
CA VAL A 56 -17.54 20.17 25.13
C VAL A 56 -17.86 18.84 25.82
N LYS A 57 -19.14 18.54 26.07
CA LYS A 57 -19.57 17.28 26.70
C LYS A 57 -19.17 16.06 25.86
N GLN A 58 -19.30 16.15 24.54
CA GLN A 58 -18.86 15.09 23.62
C GLN A 58 -17.35 14.83 23.72
N LEU A 59 -16.52 15.88 23.63
CA LEU A 59 -15.06 15.74 23.67
C LEU A 59 -14.56 15.29 25.05
N GLN A 60 -15.23 15.69 26.14
CA GLN A 60 -14.93 15.17 27.48
C GLN A 60 -15.26 13.69 27.64
N ALA A 61 -16.37 13.23 27.05
CA ALA A 61 -16.72 11.80 27.03
C ALA A 61 -15.69 10.99 26.24
N GLU A 62 -15.23 11.52 25.11
CA GLU A 62 -14.18 10.92 24.28
C GLU A 62 -12.85 10.84 25.02
N LYS A 63 -12.44 11.93 25.70
CA LYS A 63 -11.24 11.96 26.55
C LYS A 63 -11.28 10.88 27.63
N ARG A 64 -12.41 10.73 28.33
CA ARG A 64 -12.60 9.70 29.36
C ARG A 64 -12.56 8.28 28.78
N ALA A 65 -13.18 8.07 27.63
CA ALA A 65 -13.18 6.78 26.96
C ALA A 65 -11.76 6.36 26.54
N MET A 66 -10.95 7.32 26.06
CA MET A 66 -9.56 7.08 25.70
C MET A 66 -8.71 6.74 26.93
N LEU A 67 -8.82 7.49 28.02
CA LEU A 67 -8.09 7.19 29.26
C LEU A 67 -8.43 5.79 29.79
N LYS A 68 -9.71 5.40 29.77
CA LYS A 68 -10.13 4.06 30.18
C LYS A 68 -9.54 2.96 29.30
N ARG A 69 -9.44 3.19 27.98
CA ARG A 69 -8.78 2.25 27.05
C ARG A 69 -7.29 2.15 27.35
N TRP A 70 -6.63 3.28 27.60
CA TRP A 70 -5.22 3.30 27.94
C TRP A 70 -4.92 2.55 29.25
N ASP A 71 -5.71 2.78 30.30
CA ASP A 71 -5.52 2.07 31.58
C ASP A 71 -5.68 0.55 31.41
N LYS A 72 -6.62 0.12 30.55
CA LYS A 72 -6.81 -1.28 30.19
C LYS A 72 -5.60 -1.84 29.44
N THR A 73 -5.15 -1.19 28.36
CA THR A 73 -3.98 -1.62 27.57
C THR A 73 -2.72 -1.65 28.43
N ARG A 74 -2.52 -0.65 29.28
CA ARG A 74 -1.40 -0.60 30.23
C ARG A 74 -1.43 -1.77 31.21
N GLY A 75 -2.61 -2.12 31.73
CA GLY A 75 -2.79 -3.29 32.60
C GLY A 75 -2.45 -4.61 31.90
N GLU A 76 -2.87 -4.77 30.64
CA GLU A 76 -2.57 -5.96 29.83
C GLU A 76 -1.07 -6.06 29.49
N LEU A 77 -0.42 -4.93 29.19
CA LEU A 77 1.02 -4.87 28.91
C LEU A 77 1.87 -5.15 30.17
N ILE A 78 1.53 -4.56 31.32
CA ILE A 78 2.22 -4.82 32.59
C ILE A 78 1.99 -6.27 33.06
N ALA A 79 0.78 -6.81 32.89
CA ALA A 79 0.50 -8.21 33.22
C ALA A 79 1.25 -9.19 32.31
N SER A 80 1.51 -8.80 31.05
CA SER A 80 2.35 -9.56 30.12
C SER A 80 3.84 -9.48 30.49
N GLU A 81 4.26 -8.42 31.19
CA GLU A 81 5.63 -8.19 31.65
C GLU A 81 5.91 -8.77 33.06
N ALA A 82 4.87 -8.99 33.88
CA ALA A 82 4.98 -9.49 35.26
C ALA A 82 5.11 -11.02 35.39
N VAL A 83 5.03 -11.78 34.30
CA VAL A 83 5.36 -13.22 34.29
C VAL A 83 6.87 -13.39 34.01
N VAL A 84 7.70 -12.82 34.88
CA VAL A 84 9.13 -13.17 34.95
C VAL A 84 9.31 -14.05 36.18
N SER A 85 9.30 -15.37 35.93
CA SER A 85 9.71 -16.39 36.90
C SER A 85 11.08 -16.06 37.51
N PRO A 86 11.40 -16.56 38.73
CA PRO A 86 12.74 -16.46 39.31
C PRO A 86 13.78 -16.90 38.28
N LEU A 87 14.81 -16.07 38.09
CA LEU A 87 15.87 -16.21 37.08
C LEU A 87 16.33 -17.67 36.96
N PRO A 88 16.00 -18.35 35.84
CA PRO A 88 16.71 -19.54 35.43
C PRO A 88 18.20 -19.18 35.24
N PRO A 89 19.13 -20.16 35.34
CA PRO A 89 20.54 -19.94 35.04
C PRO A 89 20.69 -19.18 33.72
N SER A 90 21.62 -18.23 33.70
CA SER A 90 21.94 -17.33 32.58
C SER A 90 21.63 -18.00 31.24
N PRO A 91 20.60 -17.53 30.49
CA PRO A 91 20.26 -18.14 29.24
C PRO A 91 21.50 -18.12 28.34
N PRO A 92 21.75 -19.21 27.58
CA PRO A 92 22.79 -19.19 26.56
C PRO A 92 22.63 -17.92 25.71
N PRO A 93 23.75 -17.35 25.21
CA PRO A 93 23.74 -16.09 24.46
C PRO A 93 22.56 -16.07 23.50
N PRO A 94 21.79 -14.96 23.46
CA PRO A 94 20.58 -14.88 22.67
C PRO A 94 20.92 -15.39 21.27
N PRO A 95 20.15 -16.35 20.72
CA PRO A 95 20.40 -16.85 19.40
C PRO A 95 20.50 -15.63 18.48
N PRO A 96 21.50 -15.59 17.58
CA PRO A 96 21.70 -14.44 16.70
C PRO A 96 20.35 -14.06 16.09
N PRO A 97 20.00 -12.75 16.03
CA PRO A 97 18.70 -12.30 15.55
C PRO A 97 18.37 -13.08 14.28
N PRO A 98 17.18 -13.69 14.19
CA PRO A 98 16.86 -14.59 13.09
C PRO A 98 17.19 -13.85 11.81
N LYS A 99 18.19 -14.37 11.08
CA LYS A 99 18.56 -13.82 9.78
C LYS A 99 17.27 -13.83 8.98
N ILE A 100 16.73 -12.65 8.70
CA ILE A 100 15.59 -12.49 7.81
C ILE A 100 16.03 -13.22 6.55
N LYS A 101 15.40 -14.36 6.27
CA LYS A 101 15.77 -15.15 5.11
C LYS A 101 15.55 -14.27 3.90
N THR A 102 16.65 -13.77 3.35
CA THR A 102 16.65 -13.01 2.10
C THR A 102 15.97 -13.91 1.09
N ARG A 103 14.90 -13.40 0.48
CA ARG A 103 14.15 -14.13 -0.53
C ARG A 103 15.10 -14.33 -1.70
N GLU A 104 15.61 -15.54 -1.90
CA GLU A 104 16.42 -15.83 -3.09
C GLU A 104 15.58 -15.49 -4.33
N MET A 105 15.92 -14.38 -4.98
CA MET A 105 15.45 -14.16 -6.35
C MET A 105 16.09 -15.25 -7.18
N SER A 106 15.23 -16.13 -7.69
CA SER A 106 15.63 -17.12 -8.66
C SER A 106 16.31 -16.38 -9.81
N LYS A 107 17.63 -16.56 -9.96
CA LYS A 107 18.36 -16.07 -11.12
C LYS A 107 17.70 -16.74 -12.32
N GLY A 108 16.91 -15.99 -13.08
CA GLY A 108 16.30 -16.45 -14.32
C GLY A 108 17.33 -17.09 -15.26
N LYS A 109 16.92 -17.78 -16.33
CA LYS A 109 17.84 -18.50 -17.22
C LYS A 109 18.86 -17.58 -17.89
N LEU A 110 18.56 -16.28 -17.95
CA LEU A 110 19.48 -15.24 -18.45
C LEU A 110 20.40 -14.66 -17.36
N GLY A 111 20.34 -15.14 -16.11
CA GLY A 111 21.18 -14.72 -14.99
C GLY A 111 20.90 -13.31 -14.45
N TRP A 112 20.09 -12.52 -15.15
CA TRP A 112 19.78 -11.12 -14.82
C TRP A 112 18.58 -10.97 -13.89
N GLY A 113 17.92 -12.08 -13.53
CA GLY A 113 16.74 -12.05 -12.65
C GLY A 113 15.57 -11.28 -13.25
N ILE A 114 15.47 -11.20 -14.57
CA ILE A 114 14.38 -10.53 -15.27
C ILE A 114 13.16 -11.45 -15.23
N GLU A 115 12.08 -10.98 -14.62
CA GLU A 115 10.77 -11.62 -14.70
C GLU A 115 9.92 -10.85 -15.72
N ALA A 116 9.07 -11.53 -16.49
CA ALA A 116 8.01 -10.86 -17.22
C ALA A 116 6.68 -11.11 -16.52
N SER A 117 5.83 -10.10 -16.43
CA SER A 117 4.46 -10.24 -15.96
C SER A 117 3.46 -9.97 -17.07
N LEU A 118 2.41 -10.77 -17.12
CA LEU A 118 1.21 -10.50 -17.90
C LEU A 118 0.06 -10.24 -16.92
N GLU A 119 -0.64 -9.13 -17.08
CA GLU A 119 -1.69 -8.70 -16.15
C GLU A 119 -2.95 -8.34 -16.94
N PHE A 120 -4.10 -8.78 -16.45
CA PHE A 120 -5.40 -8.56 -17.06
C PHE A 120 -6.39 -8.08 -16.00
N GLY A 121 -7.18 -7.07 -16.34
CA GLY A 121 -8.22 -6.58 -15.44
C GLY A 121 -8.65 -5.16 -15.76
N MET A 122 -9.11 -4.44 -14.75
CA MET A 122 -9.47 -3.03 -14.88
C MET A 122 -8.29 -2.13 -14.50
N ILE A 123 -7.89 -1.22 -15.39
CA ILE A 123 -6.83 -0.23 -15.18
C ILE A 123 -7.45 1.15 -15.39
N GLY A 124 -7.50 1.96 -14.33
CA GLY A 124 -8.13 3.28 -14.39
C GLY A 124 -9.60 3.22 -14.84
N GLY A 125 -10.29 2.12 -14.52
CA GLY A 125 -11.71 1.88 -14.85
C GLY A 125 -11.97 1.29 -16.24
N LEU A 126 -10.92 0.96 -16.98
CA LEU A 126 -11.00 0.40 -18.33
C LEU A 126 -10.46 -1.01 -18.33
N LEU A 127 -11.09 -1.90 -19.10
CA LEU A 127 -10.59 -3.27 -19.23
C LEU A 127 -9.28 -3.24 -20.01
N GLY A 128 -8.24 -3.90 -19.50
CA GLY A 128 -6.93 -3.86 -20.12
C GLY A 128 -6.09 -5.09 -19.88
N LEU A 129 -5.03 -5.15 -20.69
CA LEU A 129 -3.97 -6.13 -20.64
C LEU A 129 -2.63 -5.38 -20.59
N THR A 130 -1.74 -5.73 -19.68
CA THR A 130 -0.38 -5.18 -19.58
C THR A 130 0.64 -6.31 -19.67
N ALA A 131 1.67 -6.08 -20.48
CA ALA A 131 2.88 -6.90 -20.48
C ALA A 131 3.98 -6.07 -19.85
N ASN A 132 4.62 -6.59 -18.80
CA ASN A 132 5.63 -5.86 -18.05
C ASN A 132 6.91 -6.70 -17.91
N VAL A 133 8.01 -5.99 -17.80
CA VAL A 133 9.31 -6.50 -17.40
C VAL A 133 9.52 -6.03 -15.96
N VAL A 134 9.74 -6.97 -15.06
CA VAL A 134 10.07 -6.72 -13.66
C VAL A 134 11.58 -6.80 -13.52
N LEU A 135 12.17 -5.66 -13.16
CA LEU A 135 13.58 -5.47 -12.95
C LEU A 135 13.88 -5.54 -11.46
N PRO A 136 14.95 -6.25 -11.05
CA PRO A 136 15.42 -6.19 -9.68
C PRO A 136 15.92 -4.78 -9.35
N ASP A 137 15.89 -4.38 -8.08
CA ASP A 137 16.38 -3.07 -7.63
C ASP A 137 17.91 -2.98 -7.78
N PRO A 138 18.43 -2.27 -8.81
CA PRO A 138 19.87 -2.23 -9.05
C PRO A 138 20.60 -1.36 -8.02
N MET A 139 19.87 -0.48 -7.34
CA MET A 139 20.44 0.47 -6.37
C MET A 139 20.29 -0.02 -4.93
N LYS A 140 19.61 -1.15 -4.70
CA LYS A 140 19.27 -1.66 -3.36
C LYS A 140 18.62 -0.58 -2.47
N LEU A 141 17.76 0.27 -3.04
CA LEU A 141 17.02 1.28 -2.30
C LEU A 141 16.20 0.66 -1.15
N GLY A 142 15.70 -0.57 -1.32
CA GLY A 142 15.06 -1.31 -0.23
C GLY A 142 15.94 -1.41 1.02
N ALA A 143 17.21 -1.78 0.84
CA ALA A 143 18.17 -1.91 1.94
C ALA A 143 18.46 -0.56 2.63
N MET A 144 18.46 0.53 1.87
CA MET A 144 18.69 1.89 2.42
C MET A 144 17.60 2.32 3.40
N VAL A 145 16.39 1.78 3.26
CA VAL A 145 15.24 2.05 4.15
C VAL A 145 14.97 0.92 5.14
N GLY A 146 15.91 -0.01 5.31
CA GLY A 146 15.80 -1.12 6.28
C GLY A 146 14.92 -2.29 5.83
N LEU A 147 14.59 -2.37 4.54
CA LEU A 147 13.91 -3.52 3.95
C LEU A 147 14.93 -4.55 3.43
N PRO A 148 14.54 -5.83 3.28
CA PRO A 148 15.40 -6.84 2.65
C PRO A 148 15.86 -6.40 1.25
N GLU A 149 17.08 -6.76 0.83
CA GLU A 149 17.63 -6.33 -0.47
C GLU A 149 16.70 -6.71 -1.65
N ASP A 150 16.00 -7.83 -1.54
CA ASP A 150 15.12 -8.38 -2.57
C ASP A 150 13.63 -7.98 -2.37
N SER A 151 13.35 -6.99 -1.51
CA SER A 151 11.98 -6.51 -1.31
C SER A 151 11.53 -5.56 -2.42
N THR A 152 12.46 -4.88 -3.07
CA THR A 152 12.16 -3.81 -4.02
C THR A 152 12.38 -4.28 -5.45
N SER A 153 11.44 -3.97 -6.32
CA SER A 153 11.51 -4.24 -7.76
C SER A 153 10.89 -3.11 -8.54
N TYR A 154 11.27 -2.98 -9.81
CA TYR A 154 10.71 -2.00 -10.72
C TYR A 154 9.95 -2.70 -11.84
N LYS A 155 8.75 -2.24 -12.16
CA LYS A 155 7.92 -2.79 -13.23
C LYS A 155 7.89 -1.79 -14.39
N VAL A 156 8.36 -2.18 -15.56
CA VAL A 156 8.26 -1.40 -16.80
C VAL A 156 7.37 -2.13 -17.77
N GLY A 157 6.28 -1.52 -18.21
CA GLY A 157 5.30 -2.23 -19.02
C GLY A 157 4.66 -1.43 -20.12
N LEU A 158 4.06 -2.17 -21.04
CA LEU A 158 3.22 -1.66 -22.10
C LEU A 158 1.83 -2.28 -21.95
N GLY A 159 0.82 -1.43 -21.93
CA GLY A 159 -0.57 -1.83 -21.80
C GLY A 159 -1.40 -1.55 -23.04
N TYR A 160 -2.53 -2.23 -23.12
CA TYR A 160 -3.66 -1.87 -23.95
C TYR A 160 -4.90 -1.84 -23.06
N VAL A 161 -5.59 -0.69 -22.99
CA VAL A 161 -6.81 -0.52 -22.22
C VAL A 161 -7.95 -0.09 -23.14
N GLN A 162 -9.15 -0.60 -22.91
CA GLN A 162 -10.36 -0.22 -23.62
C GLN A 162 -11.61 -0.28 -22.75
N GLY A 163 -12.60 0.53 -23.06
CA GLY A 163 -13.89 0.52 -22.39
C GLY A 163 -14.52 1.90 -22.34
N ASN A 164 -15.56 2.04 -21.53
CA ASN A 164 -16.16 3.33 -21.23
C ASN A 164 -15.68 3.78 -19.86
N ASP A 165 -15.30 5.05 -19.76
CA ASP A 165 -14.92 5.62 -18.48
C ASP A 165 -16.15 6.00 -17.63
N ILE A 166 -15.91 6.63 -16.47
CA ILE A 166 -16.97 7.09 -15.57
C ILE A 166 -17.92 8.13 -16.18
N ASN A 167 -17.54 8.77 -17.29
CA ASN A 167 -18.35 9.75 -18.02
C ASN A 167 -18.98 9.12 -19.27
N ASN A 168 -18.99 7.79 -19.38
CA ASN A 168 -19.49 7.03 -20.52
C ASN A 168 -18.81 7.37 -21.86
N SER A 169 -17.58 7.88 -21.82
CA SER A 169 -16.80 8.13 -23.03
C SER A 169 -16.00 6.89 -23.38
N SER A 170 -16.12 6.43 -24.63
CA SER A 170 -15.34 5.31 -25.12
C SER A 170 -13.86 5.67 -25.19
N TRP A 171 -13.04 4.83 -24.58
CA TRP A 171 -11.60 4.93 -24.49
C TRP A 171 -10.98 3.67 -25.11
N LYS A 172 -9.95 3.88 -25.91
CA LYS A 172 -8.91 2.88 -26.18
C LYS A 172 -7.59 3.58 -26.06
N ALA A 173 -6.66 3.01 -25.30
CA ALA A 173 -5.38 3.64 -25.05
C ALA A 173 -4.26 2.61 -24.89
N VAL A 174 -3.04 3.06 -25.20
CA VAL A 174 -1.82 2.29 -25.02
C VAL A 174 -0.97 3.04 -23.97
N PRO A 175 -1.03 2.66 -22.69
CA PRO A 175 -0.16 3.23 -21.67
C PRO A 175 1.19 2.52 -21.62
N ILE A 176 2.27 3.29 -21.42
CA ILE A 176 3.53 2.81 -20.87
C ILE A 176 3.47 3.01 -19.36
N LEU A 177 3.90 2.02 -18.59
CA LEU A 177 3.86 2.01 -17.14
C LEU A 177 5.28 1.90 -16.57
N PHE A 178 5.55 2.66 -15.51
CA PHE A 178 6.77 2.56 -14.73
C PHE A 178 6.42 2.61 -13.24
N ASP A 179 6.53 1.48 -12.56
CA ASP A 179 6.19 1.35 -11.14
C ASP A 179 7.39 0.90 -10.30
N GLY A 180 7.47 1.39 -9.07
CA GLY A 180 8.23 0.76 -7.99
C GLY A 180 7.30 -0.12 -7.15
N VAL A 181 7.74 -1.34 -6.85
CA VAL A 181 6.99 -2.34 -6.08
C VAL A 181 7.82 -2.79 -4.91
N VAL A 182 7.24 -2.70 -3.71
CA VAL A 182 7.81 -3.18 -2.46
C VAL A 182 7.02 -4.40 -1.99
N THR A 183 7.67 -5.55 -1.98
CA THR A 183 7.13 -6.82 -1.51
C THR A 183 7.56 -7.05 -0.07
N PHE A 184 6.58 -7.26 0.82
CA PHE A 184 6.88 -7.50 2.22
C PHE A 184 7.29 -8.96 2.45
N PRO A 185 8.27 -9.24 3.31
CA PRO A 185 8.73 -10.60 3.61
C PRO A 185 7.73 -11.42 4.45
N VAL A 186 6.59 -10.84 4.81
CA VAL A 186 5.55 -11.51 5.58
C VAL A 186 4.76 -12.44 4.66
N LYS A 187 4.58 -13.70 5.06
CA LYS A 187 3.69 -14.61 4.33
C LYS A 187 2.30 -14.58 4.95
N ILE A 188 1.35 -14.02 4.22
CA ILE A 188 -0.08 -14.12 4.53
C ILE A 188 -0.58 -15.49 4.05
N LEU A 189 -1.38 -16.17 4.88
CA LEU A 189 -1.94 -17.49 4.55
C LEU A 189 -0.88 -18.53 4.14
N GLY A 190 0.35 -18.42 4.67
CA GLY A 190 1.45 -19.37 4.45
C GLY A 190 2.13 -19.32 3.08
N HIS A 191 1.44 -18.80 2.05
CA HIS A 191 1.89 -18.89 0.65
C HIS A 191 1.89 -17.57 -0.12
N PHE A 192 1.25 -16.53 0.40
CA PHE A 192 1.13 -15.25 -0.31
C PHE A 192 2.01 -14.17 0.33
N SER A 193 2.78 -13.48 -0.50
CA SER A 193 3.55 -12.29 -0.10
C SER A 193 2.76 -11.04 -0.48
N PRO A 194 2.35 -10.20 0.47
CA PRO A 194 1.73 -8.93 0.17
C PRO A 194 2.76 -7.96 -0.40
N PHE A 195 2.31 -7.06 -1.25
CA PHE A 195 3.14 -6.00 -1.82
C PHE A 195 2.34 -4.69 -1.94
N VAL A 196 3.08 -3.59 -2.00
CA VAL A 196 2.57 -2.26 -2.34
C VAL A 196 3.34 -1.74 -3.54
N GLY A 197 2.65 -1.10 -4.47
CA GLY A 197 3.26 -0.49 -5.63
C GLY A 197 2.77 0.92 -5.86
N ALA A 198 3.63 1.74 -6.45
CA ALA A 198 3.31 3.08 -6.90
C ALA A 198 4.13 3.40 -8.15
N GLY A 199 3.54 4.17 -9.06
CA GLY A 199 4.21 4.47 -10.31
C GLY A 199 3.55 5.56 -11.13
N VAL A 200 4.18 5.81 -12.27
CA VAL A 200 3.75 6.76 -13.29
C VAL A 200 3.37 6.00 -14.54
N ASN A 201 2.39 6.52 -15.26
CA ASN A 201 2.02 6.00 -16.56
C ASN A 201 1.98 7.12 -17.60
N TYR A 202 2.23 6.79 -18.85
CA TYR A 202 2.19 7.71 -19.97
C TYR A 202 1.39 7.09 -21.11
N VAL A 203 0.28 7.71 -21.49
CA VAL A 203 -0.57 7.20 -22.59
C VAL A 203 0.05 7.61 -23.92
N VAL A 204 0.74 6.70 -24.61
CA VAL A 204 1.37 7.01 -25.91
C VAL A 204 0.34 7.19 -27.02
N TYR A 205 -0.79 6.50 -26.93
CA TYR A 205 -1.82 6.54 -27.94
C TYR A 205 -3.21 6.45 -27.33
N ARG A 206 -4.15 7.26 -27.82
CA ARG A 206 -5.59 7.15 -27.56
C ARG A 206 -6.37 7.22 -28.87
N SER A 207 -7.50 6.51 -28.96
CA SER A 207 -8.49 6.68 -30.04
C SER A 207 -8.78 8.17 -30.26
N ALA A 208 -8.60 8.65 -31.49
CA ALA A 208 -8.52 10.07 -31.93
C ALA A 208 -7.11 10.70 -32.02
N LYS A 209 -6.04 9.89 -31.99
CA LYS A 209 -4.63 10.33 -32.21
C LYS A 209 -4.17 11.43 -31.25
N ALA A 210 -4.63 11.40 -30.01
CA ALA A 210 -4.09 12.27 -28.97
C ALA A 210 -2.96 11.50 -28.24
N THR A 211 -1.75 12.05 -28.28
CA THR A 211 -0.70 11.68 -27.33
C THR A 211 -1.13 12.10 -25.93
N GLY A 212 -0.76 11.32 -24.93
CA GLY A 212 -1.22 11.54 -23.57
C GLY A 212 -0.35 12.46 -22.75
N SER A 213 -0.69 12.57 -21.47
CA SER A 213 0.12 13.20 -20.43
C SER A 213 0.40 12.21 -19.31
N TYR A 214 1.26 12.60 -18.36
CA TYR A 214 1.63 11.75 -17.25
C TYR A 214 0.44 11.52 -16.29
N GLY A 215 0.12 10.25 -16.09
CA GLY A 215 -0.75 9.75 -15.06
C GLY A 215 0.04 9.14 -13.90
N GLY A 216 -0.68 8.58 -12.94
CA GLY A 216 -0.08 7.93 -11.78
C GLY A 216 -0.97 6.83 -11.24
N GLN A 217 -0.36 5.88 -10.54
CA GLN A 217 -1.05 4.76 -9.94
C GLN A 217 -0.44 4.36 -8.61
N VAL A 218 -1.31 3.88 -7.73
CA VAL A 218 -0.96 3.27 -6.44
C VAL A 218 -1.81 2.03 -6.24
N TYR A 219 -1.22 0.96 -5.74
CA TYR A 219 -1.90 -0.32 -5.57
C TYR A 219 -1.32 -1.12 -4.42
N ILE A 220 -2.14 -2.02 -3.88
CA ILE A 220 -1.74 -3.07 -2.97
C ILE A 220 -2.14 -4.41 -3.57
N GLY A 221 -1.37 -5.45 -3.28
CA GLY A 221 -1.65 -6.77 -3.81
C GLY A 221 -1.03 -7.89 -2.99
N ALA A 222 -1.25 -9.10 -3.46
CA ALA A 222 -0.62 -10.29 -2.93
C ALA A 222 -0.21 -11.21 -4.07
N GLU A 223 0.98 -11.79 -3.98
CA GLU A 223 1.52 -12.74 -4.94
C GLU A 223 1.83 -14.09 -4.28
N GLY A 224 1.59 -15.19 -4.98
CA GLY A 224 1.85 -16.53 -4.50
C GLY A 224 2.05 -17.51 -5.65
N ASP A 225 2.62 -18.67 -5.36
CA ASP A 225 2.75 -19.75 -6.34
C ASP A 225 1.49 -20.63 -6.29
N LEU A 226 0.75 -20.68 -7.41
CA LEU A 226 -0.43 -21.53 -7.58
C LEU A 226 -0.14 -22.82 -8.37
N GLY A 227 1.14 -23.08 -8.72
CA GLY A 227 1.55 -24.28 -9.45
C GLY A 227 1.45 -24.17 -10.97
N TRP A 228 1.32 -22.96 -11.53
CA TRP A 228 1.22 -22.73 -12.98
C TRP A 228 2.56 -22.32 -13.63
N GLY A 229 3.69 -22.70 -13.03
CA GLY A 229 5.02 -22.38 -13.56
C GLY A 229 5.43 -20.91 -13.35
N GLY A 230 4.81 -20.20 -12.41
CA GLY A 230 5.09 -18.80 -12.09
C GLY A 230 4.25 -18.30 -10.92
N LYS A 231 4.56 -17.08 -10.44
CA LYS A 231 3.81 -16.47 -9.35
C LYS A 231 2.54 -15.83 -9.88
N THR A 232 1.39 -16.26 -9.39
CA THR A 232 0.11 -15.59 -9.64
C THR A 232 -0.07 -14.48 -8.63
N PHE A 233 -0.60 -13.35 -9.05
CA PHE A 233 -0.87 -12.24 -8.16
C PHE A 233 -2.19 -11.56 -8.46
N GLY A 234 -2.73 -10.90 -7.44
CA GLY A 234 -3.88 -10.01 -7.56
C GLY A 234 -3.55 -8.66 -6.93
N GLU A 235 -3.98 -7.59 -7.58
CA GLU A 235 -3.80 -6.22 -7.12
C GLU A 235 -5.10 -5.43 -7.17
N VAL A 236 -5.26 -4.55 -6.19
CA VAL A 236 -6.33 -3.56 -6.12
C VAL A 236 -5.70 -2.20 -5.86
N GLY A 237 -6.12 -1.21 -6.62
CA GLY A 237 -5.51 0.10 -6.55
C GLY A 237 -6.37 1.21 -7.13
N TYR A 238 -5.72 2.34 -7.33
CA TYR A 238 -6.30 3.51 -7.96
C TYR A 238 -5.33 4.00 -9.03
N SER A 239 -5.84 4.16 -10.26
CA SER A 239 -5.05 4.60 -11.39
C SER A 239 -5.72 5.80 -12.05
N ILE A 240 -4.87 6.75 -12.43
CA ILE A 240 -5.23 7.93 -13.20
C ILE A 240 -4.50 7.81 -14.53
N LEU A 241 -5.26 7.65 -15.60
CA LEU A 241 -4.77 7.71 -16.98
C LEU A 241 -5.13 9.08 -17.54
N ARG A 242 -4.16 9.81 -18.08
CA ARG A 242 -4.38 11.16 -18.62
C ARG A 242 -4.05 11.25 -20.10
N THR A 243 -4.88 12.00 -20.80
CA THR A 243 -4.63 12.38 -22.19
C THR A 243 -4.91 13.87 -22.38
N GLY A 244 -4.08 14.55 -23.16
CA GLY A 244 -4.21 15.99 -23.38
C GLY A 244 -3.54 16.40 -24.69
N ARG A 245 -3.99 17.51 -25.27
CA ARG A 245 -3.25 18.24 -26.31
C ARG A 245 -3.03 19.65 -25.78
N GLU A 246 -2.08 20.38 -26.35
CA GLU A 246 -1.95 21.84 -26.10
C GLU A 246 -3.26 22.59 -26.40
N THR A 247 -4.14 22.05 -27.25
CA THR A 247 -5.33 22.72 -27.79
C THR A 247 -6.68 22.12 -27.38
N LEU A 248 -6.71 21.02 -26.62
CA LEU A 248 -7.94 20.40 -26.12
C LEU A 248 -7.84 20.18 -24.61
N PRO A 249 -8.95 20.34 -23.86
CA PRO A 249 -8.93 20.16 -22.41
C PRO A 249 -8.44 18.76 -22.04
N ASP A 250 -7.56 18.72 -21.04
CA ASP A 250 -7.03 17.48 -20.47
C ASP A 250 -8.18 16.55 -20.06
N TYR A 251 -8.19 15.36 -20.67
CA TYR A 251 -9.12 14.30 -20.31
C TYR A 251 -8.41 13.29 -19.41
N SER A 252 -9.01 12.99 -18.25
CA SER A 252 -8.47 11.98 -17.35
C SER A 252 -9.50 10.90 -17.03
N SER A 253 -9.16 9.63 -17.27
CA SER A 253 -9.85 8.51 -16.66
C SER A 253 -9.27 8.26 -15.27
N ARG A 254 -10.13 8.26 -14.24
CA ARG A 254 -9.72 8.04 -12.85
C ARG A 254 -10.66 7.02 -12.23
N SER A 255 -10.13 5.89 -11.81
CA SER A 255 -10.95 4.87 -11.18
C SER A 255 -10.12 3.85 -10.40
N PHE A 256 -10.83 2.96 -9.71
CA PHE A 256 -10.25 1.76 -9.14
C PHE A 256 -9.69 0.87 -10.23
N SER A 257 -8.58 0.24 -9.90
CA SER A 257 -7.96 -0.79 -10.70
C SER A 257 -8.05 -2.10 -9.94
N VAL A 258 -8.42 -3.17 -10.64
CA VAL A 258 -8.48 -4.53 -10.11
C VAL A 258 -7.88 -5.40 -11.19
N VAL A 259 -6.72 -5.97 -10.90
CA VAL A 259 -5.94 -6.71 -11.90
C VAL A 259 -5.50 -8.02 -11.29
N ALA A 260 -5.48 -9.06 -12.11
CA ALA A 260 -4.84 -10.32 -11.80
C ALA A 260 -3.78 -10.60 -12.86
N GLY A 261 -2.68 -11.23 -12.46
CA GLY A 261 -1.58 -11.48 -13.37
C GLY A 261 -0.74 -12.67 -12.98
N GLN A 262 0.19 -13.00 -13.87
CA GLN A 262 1.16 -14.05 -13.67
C GLN A 262 2.56 -13.52 -13.99
N LYS A 263 3.50 -13.74 -13.06
CA LYS A 263 4.93 -13.49 -13.26
C LYS A 263 5.60 -14.78 -13.70
N ILE A 264 6.27 -14.73 -14.83
CA ILE A 264 7.01 -15.83 -15.43
C ILE A 264 8.49 -15.47 -15.38
N LEU A 265 9.29 -16.35 -14.80
CA LEU A 265 10.73 -16.19 -14.78
C LEU A 265 11.32 -16.68 -16.10
N PHE A 266 12.11 -15.84 -16.76
CA PHE A 266 12.81 -16.18 -18.00
C PHE A 266 14.25 -16.59 -17.73
#